data_AF-A0AAV2K0U6-F1
#
_entry.id   AF-A0AAV2K0U6-F1
#
_cell.length_a   1.000
_cell.length_b   1.000
_cell.length_c   1.000
_cell.angle_alpha   90.00
_cell.angle_beta   90.00
_cell.angle_gamma   90.00
#
_symmetry.space_group_name_H-M   'P 1'
#
loop_
_entity.id
_entity.type
_entity.pdbx_description
1 polymer ?
#
loop_
_entity_poly.entity_id
_entity_poly.type
_entity_poly.pdbx_seq_one_letter_code
_entity_poly.pdbx_strand_id
1 'polypeptide(L)'
;MAKATAKEAAAGAVDEEDFIKAFEDAPAVQIFSNRELEDQLTKIREVLSDDKHDWEHRVVALKKVRSLILAGALEYEGFSQQLRLLEAPLKLSAKDLRSQVVREACITLG
;
A
#
# COMPACT_ATOMS: atom_id res chain seq x y z
N MET A 1 26.05 -14.03 36.04
CA MET A 1 25.90 -13.84 34.58
C MET A 1 24.47 -14.17 34.20
N ALA A 2 23.65 -13.17 33.89
CA ALA A 2 22.27 -13.38 33.47
C ALA A 2 22.26 -13.76 31.98
N LYS A 3 21.68 -14.91 31.66
CA LYS A 3 21.52 -15.39 30.28
C LYS A 3 20.33 -14.67 29.68
N ALA A 4 20.57 -13.80 28.71
CA ALA A 4 19.51 -13.21 27.90
C ALA A 4 18.84 -14.33 27.10
N THR A 5 17.59 -14.63 27.42
CA THR A 5 16.71 -15.43 26.57
C THR A 5 16.39 -14.61 25.34
N ALA A 6 17.13 -14.85 24.25
CA ALA A 6 16.67 -14.49 22.92
C ALA A 6 15.36 -15.26 22.68
N LYS A 7 14.23 -14.56 22.69
CA LYS A 7 12.97 -15.09 22.19
C LYS A 7 13.22 -15.34 20.70
N GLU A 8 13.35 -16.60 20.32
CA GLU A 8 13.38 -17.00 18.91
C GLU A 8 12.14 -16.40 18.27
N ALA A 9 12.32 -15.33 17.49
CA ALA A 9 11.30 -14.84 16.60
C ALA A 9 11.09 -15.96 15.58
N ALA A 10 10.01 -16.73 15.75
CA ALA A 10 9.59 -17.71 14.77
C ALA A 10 9.45 -16.96 13.44
N ALA A 11 10.34 -17.28 12.49
CA ALA A 11 10.30 -16.67 11.17
C ALA A 11 8.89 -16.90 10.57
N GLY A 12 8.13 -15.80 10.42
CA GLY A 12 6.75 -15.85 9.91
C GLY A 12 5.65 -15.53 10.93
N ALA A 13 5.97 -15.30 12.21
CA ALA A 13 5.00 -14.74 13.17
C ALA A 13 4.90 -13.22 12.99
N VAL A 14 4.28 -12.78 11.89
CA VAL A 14 3.80 -11.40 11.75
C VAL A 14 2.38 -11.42 12.31
N ASP A 15 2.16 -10.78 13.45
CA ASP A 15 0.82 -10.65 14.02
C ASP A 15 0.04 -9.51 13.36
N GLU A 16 -1.26 -9.43 13.65
CA GLU A 16 -2.15 -8.39 13.12
C GLU A 16 -1.67 -6.98 13.47
N GLU A 17 -1.04 -6.82 14.64
CA GLU A 17 -0.48 -5.55 15.10
C GLU A 17 0.68 -5.08 14.21
N ASP A 18 1.57 -5.98 13.81
CA ASP A 18 2.65 -5.66 12.87
C ASP A 18 2.12 -5.25 11.49
N PHE A 19 1.01 -5.86 11.07
CA PHE A 19 0.34 -5.50 9.81
C PHE A 19 -0.28 -4.11 9.87
N ILE A 20 -1.01 -3.80 10.95
CA ILE A 20 -1.60 -2.47 11.19
C ILE A 20 -0.49 -1.41 11.24
N LYS A 21 0.59 -1.66 11.98
CA LYS A 21 1.74 -0.74 12.05
C LYS A 21 2.35 -0.50 10.67
N ALA A 22 2.47 -1.54 9.84
CA ALA A 22 2.98 -1.42 8.48
C ALA A 22 2.01 -0.68 7.55
N PHE A 23 0.70 -0.82 7.76
CA PHE A 23 -0.32 -0.07 7.04
C PHE A 23 -0.21 1.43 7.34
N GLU A 24 -0.10 1.78 8.61
CA GLU A 24 0.02 3.16 9.12
C GLU A 24 1.38 3.80 8.82
N ASP A 25 2.44 3.00 8.57
CA ASP A 25 3.74 3.46 8.08
C ASP A 25 3.67 3.86 6.59
N ALA A 26 2.93 4.93 6.33
CA ALA A 26 2.80 5.59 5.04
C ALA A 26 2.97 7.11 5.21
N PRO A 27 3.55 7.81 4.21
CA PRO A 27 3.69 9.26 4.28
C PRO A 27 2.34 9.96 4.49
N ALA A 28 2.28 10.91 5.41
CA ALA A 28 1.09 11.74 5.59
C ALA A 28 0.83 12.61 4.34
N VAL A 29 -0.44 12.73 3.97
CA VAL A 29 -0.89 13.52 2.82
C VAL A 29 -2.16 14.29 3.20
N GLN A 30 -2.48 15.31 2.43
CA GLN A 30 -3.74 16.05 2.54
C GLN A 30 -4.48 15.92 1.20
N ILE A 31 -5.81 15.87 1.26
CA ILE A 31 -6.68 15.82 0.09
C ILE A 31 -7.48 17.12 0.09
N PHE A 32 -7.28 17.97 -0.91
CA PHE A 32 -7.90 19.28 -0.97
C PHE A 32 -9.20 19.31 -1.79
N SER A 33 -9.48 18.28 -2.60
CA SER A 33 -10.73 18.14 -3.36
C SER A 33 -10.97 16.72 -3.89
N ASN A 34 -12.22 16.41 -4.29
CA ASN A 34 -12.56 15.17 -5.01
C ASN A 34 -11.75 15.02 -6.31
N ARG A 35 -11.55 16.12 -7.04
CA ARG A 35 -10.78 16.13 -8.30
C ARG A 35 -9.32 15.74 -8.07
N GLU A 36 -8.69 16.30 -7.06
CA GLU A 36 -7.30 15.95 -6.73
C GLU A 36 -7.18 14.49 -6.33
N LEU A 37 -8.13 13.96 -5.54
CA LEU A 37 -8.15 12.54 -5.18
C LEU A 37 -8.23 11.66 -6.43
N GLU A 38 -9.11 11.98 -7.37
CA GLU A 38 -9.25 11.27 -8.63
C GLU A 38 -7.96 11.33 -9.48
N ASP A 39 -7.34 12.51 -9.59
CA ASP A 39 -6.07 12.69 -10.31
C ASP A 39 -4.95 11.85 -9.67
N GLN A 40 -4.87 11.83 -8.34
CA GLN A 40 -3.88 11.03 -7.61
C GLN A 40 -4.11 9.52 -7.78
N LEU A 41 -5.36 9.04 -7.70
CA LEU A 41 -5.71 7.63 -7.91
C LEU A 41 -5.49 7.20 -9.36
N THR A 42 -5.75 8.09 -10.32
CA THR A 42 -5.46 7.86 -11.74
C THR A 42 -3.97 7.68 -11.98
N LYS A 43 -3.13 8.56 -11.41
CA LYS A 43 -1.67 8.43 -11.50
C LYS A 43 -1.14 7.15 -10.85
N ILE A 44 -1.69 6.77 -9.69
CA ILE A 44 -1.37 5.49 -9.04
C ILE A 44 -1.71 4.33 -9.97
N ARG A 45 -2.92 4.34 -10.55
CA ARG A 45 -3.37 3.30 -11.48
C ARG A 45 -2.41 3.16 -12.66
N GLU A 46 -2.00 4.27 -13.27
CA GLU A 46 -1.05 4.27 -14.40
C GLU A 46 0.28 3.61 -14.03
N VAL A 47 0.88 4.00 -12.90
CA VAL A 47 2.16 3.43 -12.42
C VAL A 47 2.02 1.93 -12.13
N LEU A 48 0.93 1.51 -11.48
CA LEU A 48 0.73 0.12 -11.08
C LEU A 48 0.28 -0.80 -12.22
N SER A 49 -0.18 -0.24 -13.35
CA SER A 49 -0.63 -1.01 -14.52
C SER A 49 0.51 -1.46 -15.43
N ASP A 50 1.70 -0.87 -15.30
CA ASP A 50 2.88 -1.21 -16.11
C ASP A 50 3.88 -2.01 -15.26
N ASP A 51 4.03 -3.31 -15.54
CA ASP A 51 4.94 -4.21 -14.83
C ASP A 51 6.43 -3.95 -15.15
N LYS A 52 6.71 -3.17 -16.20
CA LYS A 52 8.06 -2.74 -16.59
C LYS A 52 8.43 -1.40 -15.97
N HIS A 53 7.49 -0.71 -15.34
CA HIS A 53 7.78 0.52 -14.62
C HIS A 53 8.78 0.25 -13.49
N ASP A 54 9.54 1.29 -13.10
CA ASP A 54 10.50 1.17 -12.02
C ASP A 54 9.82 0.64 -10.75
N TRP A 55 10.41 -0.40 -10.17
CA TRP A 55 9.79 -1.12 -9.06
C TRP A 55 9.72 -0.26 -7.79
N GLU A 56 10.66 0.67 -7.59
CA GLU A 56 10.65 1.60 -6.46
C GLU A 56 9.48 2.57 -6.60
N HIS A 57 9.23 3.08 -7.81
CA HIS A 57 8.05 3.91 -8.07
C HIS A 57 6.74 3.16 -7.85
N ARG A 58 6.68 1.85 -8.17
CA ARG A 58 5.51 1.02 -7.87
C ARG A 58 5.29 0.82 -6.38
N VAL A 59 6.36 0.60 -5.60
CA VAL A 59 6.28 0.57 -4.12
C VAL A 59 5.78 1.91 -3.58
N VAL A 60 6.28 3.04 -4.09
CA VAL A 60 5.81 4.38 -3.69
C VAL A 60 4.33 4.59 -4.01
N ALA A 61 3.87 4.13 -5.18
CA ALA A 61 2.45 4.22 -5.55
C ALA A 61 1.55 3.37 -4.63
N LEU A 62 1.99 2.16 -4.24
CA LEU A 62 1.26 1.32 -3.28
C LEU A 62 1.17 1.98 -1.89
N LYS A 63 2.25 2.60 -1.41
CA LYS A 63 2.24 3.39 -0.17
C LYS A 63 1.28 4.57 -0.26
N LYS A 64 1.24 5.24 -1.42
CA LYS A 64 0.35 6.39 -1.64
C LYS A 64 -1.12 6.01 -1.56
N VAL A 65 -1.53 4.79 -1.94
CA VAL A 65 -2.90 4.30 -1.70
C VAL A 65 -3.24 4.34 -0.21
N ARG A 66 -2.35 3.84 0.65
CA ARG A 66 -2.56 3.87 2.11
C ARG A 66 -2.54 5.30 2.66
N SER A 67 -1.62 6.14 2.20
CA SER A 67 -1.60 7.57 2.55
C SER A 67 -2.96 8.23 2.31
N LEU A 68 -3.61 7.94 1.17
CA LEU A 68 -4.92 8.50 0.85
C LEU A 68 -6.02 7.97 1.75
N ILE A 69 -6.02 6.66 2.02
CA ILE A 69 -6.97 6.04 2.96
C ILE A 69 -6.85 6.68 4.35
N LEU A 70 -5.62 6.82 4.87
CA LEU A 70 -5.35 7.43 6.18
C LEU A 70 -5.70 8.94 6.20
N ALA A 71 -5.68 9.61 5.06
CA ALA A 71 -6.13 10.99 4.91
C ALA A 71 -7.65 11.15 4.75
N GLY A 72 -8.41 10.06 4.89
CA GLY A 72 -9.87 10.08 4.83
C GLY A 72 -10.47 9.97 3.44
N ALA A 73 -9.74 9.41 2.46
CA ALA A 73 -10.24 9.24 1.08
C ALA A 73 -11.58 8.51 0.98
N LEU A 74 -11.94 7.68 1.98
CA LEU A 74 -13.22 6.95 2.02
C LEU A 74 -14.44 7.89 2.08
N GLU A 75 -14.26 9.10 2.62
CA GLU A 75 -15.32 10.11 2.76
C GLU A 75 -15.54 10.94 1.49
N TYR A 76 -14.71 10.75 0.45
CA TYR A 76 -14.77 11.51 -0.79
C TYR A 76 -15.62 10.81 -1.85
N GLU A 77 -16.36 11.61 -2.61
CA GLU A 77 -17.21 11.09 -3.69
C GLU A 77 -16.35 10.43 -4.78
N GLY A 78 -16.82 9.27 -5.28
CA GLY A 78 -16.12 8.56 -6.35
C GLY A 78 -14.94 7.68 -5.90
N PHE A 79 -14.49 7.75 -4.64
CA PHE A 79 -13.41 6.88 -4.15
C PHE A 79 -13.69 5.40 -4.40
N SER A 80 -14.90 4.93 -4.07
CA SER A 80 -15.32 3.54 -4.31
C SER A 80 -15.26 3.13 -5.80
N GLN A 81 -15.51 4.07 -6.72
CA GLN A 81 -15.38 3.82 -8.15
C GLN A 81 -13.91 3.73 -8.56
N GLN A 82 -13.07 4.65 -8.08
CA GLN A 82 -11.63 4.63 -8.35
C GLN A 82 -10.95 3.39 -7.75
N LEU A 83 -11.36 2.95 -6.56
CA LEU A 83 -10.85 1.73 -5.93
C LEU A 83 -11.11 0.48 -6.78
N ARG A 84 -12.29 0.38 -7.42
CA ARG A 84 -12.56 -0.71 -8.38
C ARG A 84 -11.61 -0.70 -9.58
N LEU A 85 -11.20 0.49 -10.05
CA LEU A 85 -10.24 0.61 -11.15
C LEU A 85 -8.81 0.20 -10.74
N LEU A 86 -8.53 0.12 -9.44
CA LEU A 86 -7.24 -0.36 -8.90
C LEU A 86 -7.19 -1.88 -8.73
N GLU A 87 -8.30 -2.61 -8.88
CA GLU A 87 -8.32 -4.07 -8.68
C GLU A 87 -7.29 -4.81 -9.53
N ALA A 88 -7.28 -4.59 -10.85
CA ALA A 88 -6.33 -5.25 -11.74
C ALA A 88 -4.86 -4.85 -11.48
N PRO A 89 -4.51 -3.55 -11.31
CA PRO A 89 -3.16 -3.14 -10.93
C PRO A 89 -2.69 -3.67 -9.57
N LEU A 90 -3.56 -3.76 -8.56
CA LEU A 90 -3.22 -4.35 -7.27
C LEU A 90 -2.96 -5.85 -7.40
N LYS A 91 -3.79 -6.56 -8.17
CA LYS A 91 -3.58 -7.98 -8.48
C LYS A 91 -2.27 -8.23 -9.24
N LEU A 92 -1.92 -7.35 -10.17
CA LEU A 92 -0.62 -7.40 -10.87
C LEU A 92 0.53 -7.21 -9.87
N SER A 93 0.40 -6.26 -8.94
CA SER A 93 1.42 -5.96 -7.94
C SER A 93 1.60 -7.08 -6.91
N ALA A 94 0.52 -7.76 -6.52
CA ALA A 94 0.59 -8.95 -5.66
C ALA A 94 1.25 -10.18 -6.33
N LYS A 95 1.47 -10.12 -7.66
CA LYS A 95 2.12 -11.16 -8.46
C LYS A 95 3.48 -10.75 -9.00
N ASP A 96 4.05 -9.65 -8.52
CA ASP A 96 5.36 -9.17 -8.97
C ASP A 96 6.47 -10.18 -8.64
N LEU A 97 7.52 -10.22 -9.47
CA LEU A 97 8.69 -11.07 -9.22
C LEU A 97 9.55 -10.54 -8.06
N ARG A 98 9.35 -9.29 -7.65
CA ARG A 98 10.10 -8.64 -6.58
C ARG A 98 9.30 -8.69 -5.29
N SER A 99 9.87 -9.35 -4.29
CA SER A 99 9.24 -9.50 -2.96
C SER A 99 8.85 -8.17 -2.31
N GLN A 100 9.56 -7.07 -2.61
CA GLN A 100 9.27 -5.74 -2.09
C GLN A 100 7.93 -5.20 -2.62
N VAL A 101 7.66 -5.37 -3.91
CA VAL A 101 6.40 -4.93 -4.53
C VAL A 101 5.25 -5.80 -4.02
N VAL A 102 5.46 -7.11 -3.94
CA VAL A 102 4.46 -8.06 -3.40
C VAL A 102 4.14 -7.74 -1.94
N ARG A 103 5.15 -7.56 -1.09
CA ARG A 103 4.96 -7.23 0.33
C ARG A 103 4.18 -5.93 0.49
N GLU A 104 4.53 -4.90 -0.26
CA GLU A 104 3.85 -3.61 -0.20
C GLU A 104 2.39 -3.72 -0.67
N ALA A 105 2.12 -4.51 -1.72
CA ALA A 105 0.76 -4.77 -2.19
C ALA A 105 -0.07 -5.53 -1.15
N CYS A 106 0.51 -6.52 -0.49
CA CYS A 106 -0.15 -7.25 0.59
C CYS A 106 -0.46 -6.35 1.78
N ILE A 107 0.46 -5.48 2.19
CA ILE A 107 0.21 -4.50 3.27
C ILE A 107 -0.92 -3.55 2.89
N THR A 108 -1.00 -3.11 1.64
CA THR A 108 -2.09 -2.22 1.18
C THR A 108 -3.45 -2.92 1.10
N LEU A 109 -3.49 -4.26 0.97
CA LEU A 109 -4.72 -5.04 0.83
C LEU A 109 -5.24 -5.66 2.14
N GLY A 110 -4.37 -5.88 3.13
CA GLY A 110 -4.71 -6.47 4.43
C GLY A 110 -5.12 -5.40 5.43
#